data_AF-A0A0H5QB76-F1
#
_entry.id   AF-A0A0H5QB76-F1
#
_cell.length_a   1.000
_cell.length_b   1.000
_cell.length_c   1.000
_cell.angle_alpha   90.00
_cell.angle_beta   90.00
_cell.angle_gamma   90.00
#
_symmetry.space_group_name_H-M   'P 1'
#
loop_
_entity.id
_entity.type
_entity.pdbx_description
1 polymer ?
#
loop_
_entity_poly.entity_id
_entity_poly.type
_entity_poly.pdbx_seq_one_letter_code
_entity_poly.pdbx_strand_id
1 'polypeptide(L)'
;MVGENGGGAYVFLFCIAMLVIGIPMILVENVIGRRKGVNALDAFGGSMNGKPVAKIWKLVGWAGLLGAFGIMAYYMVLGGWVISYIVNIIGGNLDISSPVDGMVTKNFFTEHIENSPWEIAFYTLLFVAVNQWILVKGVIGGIEKAAK
;
A
#
# COMPACT_ATOMS: atom_id res chain seq x y z
N MET A 1 11.37 5.82 12.21
CA MET A 1 12.50 5.13 11.53
C MET A 1 13.68 6.04 11.23
N VAL A 2 13.66 6.92 10.20
CA VAL A 2 14.84 7.77 9.88
C VAL A 2 15.22 8.69 11.05
N GLY A 3 14.25 9.40 11.62
CA GLY A 3 14.49 10.29 12.77
C GLY A 3 14.90 9.58 14.07
N GLU A 4 14.61 8.29 14.20
CA GLU A 4 14.90 7.50 15.41
C GLU A 4 16.20 6.69 15.29
N ASN A 5 16.62 6.35 14.07
CA ASN A 5 17.75 5.43 13.81
C ASN A 5 19.01 6.15 13.29
N GLY A 6 19.25 7.40 13.72
CA GLY A 6 20.46 8.13 13.37
C GLY A 6 20.41 8.86 12.02
N GLY A 7 19.21 9.18 11.53
CA GLY A 7 19.01 10.12 10.42
C GLY A 7 19.72 9.70 9.14
N GLY A 8 20.72 10.48 8.72
CA GLY A 8 21.47 10.28 7.48
C GLY A 8 22.22 8.94 7.41
N ALA A 9 22.68 8.40 8.53
CA ALA A 9 23.35 7.09 8.56
C ALA A 9 22.37 5.94 8.19
N TYR A 10 21.13 6.02 8.66
CA TYR A 10 20.07 5.09 8.28
C TYR A 10 19.73 5.22 6.79
N VAL A 11 19.61 6.46 6.29
CA VAL A 11 19.32 6.70 4.86
C VAL A 11 20.40 6.11 3.97
N PHE A 12 21.67 6.30 4.33
CA PHE A 12 22.80 5.73 3.58
C PHE A 12 22.75 4.20 3.52
N LEU A 13 22.53 3.54 4.67
CA LEU A 13 22.35 2.08 4.72
C LEU A 13 21.12 1.61 3.93
N PHE A 14 20.01 2.34 4.03
CA PHE A 14 18.80 2.06 3.26
C PHE A 14 19.06 2.13 1.75
N CYS A 15 19.80 3.13 1.27
CA CYS A 15 20.18 3.24 -0.14
C CYS A 15 21.02 2.05 -0.60
N ILE A 16 22.00 1.61 0.19
CA ILE A 16 22.81 0.42 -0.13
C ILE A 16 21.91 -0.82 -0.21
N ALA A 17 21.05 -1.03 0.77
CA ALA A 17 20.11 -2.15 0.77
C ALA A 17 19.16 -2.11 -0.43
N MET A 18 18.69 -0.93 -0.82
CA MET A 18 17.84 -0.74 -2.00
C MET A 18 18.55 -1.13 -3.29
N LEU A 19 19.83 -0.75 -3.44
CA LEU A 19 20.63 -1.09 -4.63
C LEU A 19 20.94 -2.59 -4.70
N VAL A 20 21.26 -3.22 -3.58
CA VAL A 20 21.73 -4.62 -3.53
C VAL A 20 20.57 -5.62 -3.47
N ILE A 21 19.46 -5.25 -2.84
CA ILE A 21 18.32 -6.16 -2.61
C ILE A 21 17.10 -5.70 -3.40
N GLY A 22 16.70 -4.44 -3.23
CA GLY A 22 15.46 -3.92 -3.84
C GLY A 22 15.46 -3.98 -5.37
N ILE A 23 16.50 -3.41 -6.00
CA ILE A 23 16.59 -3.38 -7.47
C ILE A 23 16.67 -4.81 -8.04
N PRO A 24 17.56 -5.71 -7.59
CA PRO A 24 17.59 -7.08 -8.11
C PRO A 24 16.28 -7.84 -7.88
N MET A 25 15.60 -7.63 -6.76
CA MET A 25 14.30 -8.25 -6.48
C MET A 25 13.25 -7.84 -7.51
N ILE A 26 13.07 -6.54 -7.76
CA ILE A 26 12.11 -6.03 -8.76
C ILE A 26 12.44 -6.54 -10.16
N LEU A 27 13.72 -6.61 -10.52
CA LEU A 27 14.15 -7.16 -11.81
C LEU A 27 13.77 -8.63 -11.95
N VAL A 28 13.98 -9.44 -10.90
CA VAL A 28 13.62 -10.87 -10.89
C VAL A 28 12.10 -11.04 -10.99
N GLU A 29 11.32 -10.30 -10.21
CA GLU A 29 9.85 -10.34 -10.26
C GLU A 29 9.31 -10.01 -11.65
N ASN A 30 9.85 -8.96 -12.29
CA ASN A 30 9.45 -8.58 -13.64
C ASN A 30 9.84 -9.63 -14.69
N VAL A 31 11.00 -10.28 -14.55
CA VAL A 31 11.42 -11.38 -15.44
C VAL A 31 10.51 -12.59 -15.28
N ILE A 32 10.16 -12.97 -14.05
CA ILE A 32 9.24 -14.08 -13.77
C ILE A 32 7.86 -13.77 -14.36
N GLY A 33 7.31 -12.59 -14.06
CA GLY A 33 6.01 -12.15 -14.56
C GLY A 33 5.94 -12.14 -16.09
N ARG A 34 6.95 -11.57 -16.75
CA ARG A 34 7.01 -11.50 -18.23
C ARG A 34 7.14 -12.87 -18.90
N ARG A 35 7.88 -13.81 -18.30
CA ARG A 35 8.05 -15.16 -18.87
C ARG A 35 6.85 -16.07 -18.63
N LYS A 36 6.18 -15.92 -17.48
CA LYS A 36 5.06 -16.76 -17.08
C LYS A 36 3.73 -16.27 -17.65
N GLY A 37 3.49 -14.96 -17.67
CA GLY A 37 2.24 -14.37 -18.17
C GLY A 37 0.98 -14.85 -17.43
N VAL A 38 1.13 -15.36 -16.21
CA VAL A 38 0.05 -15.88 -15.38
C VAL A 38 -0.03 -15.12 -14.05
N ASN A 39 -1.09 -15.38 -13.29
CA ASN A 39 -1.31 -14.79 -11.97
C ASN A 39 -0.14 -15.06 -11.01
N ALA A 40 0.03 -14.18 -10.01
CA ALA A 40 1.13 -14.24 -9.04
C ALA A 40 1.24 -15.59 -8.32
N LEU A 41 0.12 -16.25 -8.02
CA LEU A 41 0.12 -17.58 -7.40
C LEU A 41 0.59 -18.67 -8.36
N ASP A 42 0.11 -18.64 -9.61
CA ASP A 42 0.41 -19.64 -10.64
C ASP A 42 1.84 -19.51 -11.16
N ALA A 43 2.44 -18.32 -11.05
CA ALA A 43 3.83 -18.07 -11.40
C ALA A 43 4.80 -18.97 -10.61
N PHE A 44 4.46 -19.35 -9.38
CA PHE A 44 5.25 -20.26 -8.53
C PHE A 44 4.91 -21.75 -8.70
N GLY A 45 4.17 -22.11 -9.75
CA GLY A 45 3.80 -23.49 -10.09
C GLY A 45 4.13 -23.89 -11.53
N GLY A 46 3.68 -25.10 -11.90
CA GLY A 46 3.80 -25.64 -13.25
C GLY A 46 5.24 -26.01 -13.63
N SER A 47 5.60 -25.77 -14.89
CA SER A 47 6.96 -25.93 -15.42
C SER A 47 7.58 -24.59 -15.77
N MET A 48 8.89 -24.46 -15.60
CA MET A 48 9.69 -23.29 -16.00
C MET A 48 10.89 -23.81 -16.77
N ASN A 49 11.12 -23.32 -18.00
CA ASN A 49 12.21 -23.77 -18.88
C ASN A 49 12.29 -25.31 -19.02
N GLY A 50 11.13 -25.98 -19.17
CA GLY A 50 11.06 -27.44 -19.31
C GLY A 50 11.30 -28.24 -18.01
N LYS A 51 11.55 -27.59 -16.87
CA LYS A 51 11.71 -28.24 -15.56
C LYS A 51 10.46 -28.04 -14.68
N PRO A 52 10.00 -29.06 -13.95
CA PRO A 52 8.91 -28.89 -12.99
C PRO A 52 9.36 -28.02 -11.82
N VAL A 53 8.57 -27.00 -11.49
CA VAL A 53 8.78 -26.18 -10.29
C VAL A 53 8.31 -26.99 -9.09
N ALA A 54 9.14 -27.09 -8.05
CA ALA A 54 8.78 -27.85 -6.85
C ALA A 54 7.51 -27.25 -6.21
N LYS A 55 6.55 -28.11 -5.83
CA LYS A 55 5.26 -27.69 -5.27
C LYS A 55 5.41 -26.81 -4.03
N ILE A 56 6.53 -26.90 -3.31
CA ILE A 56 6.82 -26.08 -2.13
C ILE A 56 6.90 -24.58 -2.46
N TRP A 57 7.27 -24.20 -3.69
CA TRP A 57 7.30 -22.80 -4.11
C TRP A 57 5.90 -22.17 -4.18
N LYS A 58 4.84 -22.98 -4.34
CA LYS A 58 3.46 -22.47 -4.22
C LYS A 58 3.18 -21.89 -2.83
N LEU A 59 3.86 -22.36 -1.79
CA LEU A 59 3.75 -21.79 -0.44
C LEU A 59 4.21 -20.32 -0.42
N VAL A 60 5.29 -20.01 -1.14
CA VAL A 60 5.80 -18.64 -1.28
C VAL A 60 4.78 -17.75 -2.01
N GLY A 61 4.16 -18.27 -3.06
CA GLY A 61 3.06 -17.58 -3.75
C GLY A 61 1.87 -17.29 -2.82
N TRP A 62 1.46 -18.27 -2.00
CA TRP A 62 0.40 -18.09 -1.01
C TRP A 62 0.78 -17.10 0.09
N ALA A 63 2.01 -17.14 0.60
CA ALA A 63 2.52 -16.20 1.58
C ALA A 63 2.52 -14.77 1.04
N GLY A 64 2.93 -14.58 -0.23
CA GLY A 64 2.87 -13.29 -0.90
C GLY A 64 1.43 -12.79 -1.08
N LEU A 65 0.50 -13.67 -1.45
CA LEU A 65 -0.92 -13.32 -1.59
C LEU A 65 -1.55 -12.90 -0.25
N LEU A 66 -1.31 -13.67 0.81
CA LEU A 66 -1.78 -13.34 2.16
C LEU A 66 -1.14 -12.04 2.68
N GLY A 67 0.15 -11.83 2.40
CA GLY A 67 0.85 -10.59 2.74
C GLY A 67 0.24 -9.39 2.02
N ALA A 68 0.03 -9.49 0.71
CA ALA A 68 -0.61 -8.43 -0.07
C ALA A 68 -2.05 -8.13 0.39
N PHE A 69 -2.81 -9.17 0.73
CA PHE A 69 -4.15 -9.02 1.30
C PHE A 69 -4.12 -8.32 2.66
N GLY A 70 -3.21 -8.72 3.55
CA GLY A 70 -3.04 -8.07 4.85
C GLY A 70 -2.63 -6.60 4.73
N ILE A 71 -1.72 -6.30 3.80
CA ILE A 71 -1.31 -4.93 3.48
C ILE A 71 -2.51 -4.12 2.98
N MET A 72 -3.26 -4.67 2.03
CA MET A 72 -4.46 -4.03 1.51
C MET A 72 -5.48 -3.73 2.62
N ALA A 73 -5.75 -4.68 3.51
CA ALA A 73 -6.75 -4.53 4.57
C ALA A 73 -6.49 -3.32 5.47
N TYR A 74 -5.25 -3.11 5.92
CA TYR A 74 -4.93 -1.95 6.76
C TYR A 74 -4.81 -0.64 5.96
N TYR A 75 -4.27 -0.68 4.73
CA TYR A 75 -4.13 0.53 3.92
C TYR A 75 -5.48 1.10 3.47
N MET A 76 -6.51 0.27 3.29
CA MET A 76 -7.85 0.76 3.01
C MET A 76 -8.39 1.64 4.14
N VAL A 77 -8.09 1.29 5.39
CA VAL A 77 -8.48 2.08 6.57
C VAL A 77 -7.68 3.40 6.61
N LEU A 78 -6.36 3.35 6.37
CA LEU A 78 -5.53 4.54 6.28
C LEU A 78 -6.00 5.51 5.18
N GLY A 79 -6.47 4.98 4.04
CA GLY A 79 -7.11 5.78 3.00
C GLY A 79 -8.33 6.54 3.51
N GLY A 80 -9.16 5.90 4.36
CA GLY A 80 -10.27 6.56 5.04
C GLY A 80 -9.84 7.69 5.97
N TRP A 81 -8.73 7.50 6.70
CA TRP A 81 -8.15 8.57 7.54
C TRP A 81 -7.78 9.78 6.69
N VAL A 82 -7.09 9.56 5.57
CA VAL A 82 -6.69 10.64 4.65
C VAL A 82 -7.91 11.42 4.16
N ILE A 83 -9.00 10.74 3.77
CA ILE A 83 -10.24 11.43 3.37
C ILE A 83 -10.82 12.24 4.52
N SER A 84 -10.91 11.69 5.74
CA SER A 84 -11.39 12.42 6.92
C SER A 84 -10.57 13.69 7.17
N TYR A 85 -9.23 13.61 7.09
CA TYR A 85 -8.37 14.79 7.20
C TYR A 85 -8.66 15.82 6.11
N ILE A 86 -8.77 15.41 4.85
CA ILE A 86 -9.06 16.34 3.74
C ILE A 86 -10.39 17.05 3.97
N VAL A 87 -11.44 16.32 4.35
CA VAL A 87 -12.78 16.89 4.57
C VAL A 87 -12.77 17.86 5.76
N ASN A 88 -12.13 17.50 6.87
CA ASN A 88 -12.08 18.35 8.06
C ASN A 88 -11.20 19.60 7.87
N ILE A 89 -10.15 19.52 7.07
CA ILE A 89 -9.34 20.69 6.68
C ILE A 89 -10.16 21.64 5.80
N ILE A 90 -10.83 21.11 4.77
CA ILE A 90 -11.66 21.92 3.85
C ILE A 90 -12.88 22.51 4.58
N GLY A 91 -13.47 21.74 5.50
CA GLY A 91 -14.60 22.16 6.32
C GLY A 91 -14.26 23.16 7.42
N GLY A 92 -12.98 23.46 7.64
CA GLY A 92 -12.51 24.40 8.66
C GLY A 92 -12.48 23.84 10.09
N ASN A 93 -12.73 22.55 10.28
CA ASN A 93 -12.61 21.86 11.57
C ASN A 93 -11.15 21.67 11.99
N LEU A 94 -10.22 21.65 11.03
CA LEU A 94 -8.79 21.66 11.26
C LEU A 94 -8.15 22.83 10.52
N ASP A 95 -7.94 23.94 11.23
CA ASP A 95 -7.27 25.11 10.68
C ASP A 95 -5.76 24.87 10.55
N ILE A 96 -5.29 24.87 9.30
CA ILE A 96 -3.87 24.71 8.94
C ILE A 96 -3.26 26.01 8.41
N SER A 97 -3.97 27.14 8.52
CA SER A 97 -3.50 28.46 8.06
C SER A 97 -2.37 29.05 8.92
N SER A 98 -2.21 28.54 10.14
CA SER A 98 -1.14 28.90 11.07
C SER A 98 -0.42 27.64 11.59
N PRO A 99 0.79 27.75 12.17
CA PRO A 99 1.50 26.60 12.71
C PRO A 99 0.65 25.85 13.73
N VAL A 100 0.27 24.62 13.38
CA VAL A 100 -0.59 23.79 14.22
C VAL A 100 0.26 23.18 15.35
N ASP A 101 -0.19 23.35 16.58
CA ASP A 101 0.46 22.73 17.74
C ASP A 101 0.22 21.22 17.78
N GLY A 102 1.20 20.46 18.26
CA GLY A 102 1.13 19.00 18.32
C GLY A 102 -0.01 18.49 19.21
N MET A 103 -0.42 19.28 20.21
CA MET A 103 -1.58 18.97 21.05
C MET A 103 -2.90 19.06 20.26
N VAL A 104 -3.03 20.03 19.36
CA VAL A 104 -4.22 20.20 18.51
C VAL A 104 -4.35 19.02 17.55
N THR A 105 -3.26 18.63 16.89
CA THR A 105 -3.26 17.47 15.98
C THR A 105 -3.57 16.17 16.72
N LYS A 106 -3.05 16.00 17.93
CA LYS A 106 -3.32 14.82 18.76
C LYS A 106 -4.79 14.75 19.16
N ASN A 107 -5.37 15.86 19.61
CA ASN A 107 -6.78 15.92 19.99
C ASN A 107 -7.68 15.63 18.79
N PHE A 108 -7.37 16.22 17.62
CA PHE A 108 -8.09 15.93 16.38
C PHE A 108 -8.06 14.44 16.04
N PHE A 109 -6.89 13.80 16.11
CA PHE A 109 -6.75 12.37 15.86
C PHE A 109 -7.61 11.54 16.83
N THR A 110 -7.55 11.85 18.13
CA THR A 110 -8.32 11.11 19.14
C THR A 110 -9.82 11.29 18.96
N GLU A 111 -10.28 12.48 18.55
CA GLU A 111 -11.71 12.77 18.38
C GLU A 111 -12.27 12.21 17.06
N HIS A 112 -11.59 12.44 15.93
CA HIS A 112 -12.12 12.16 14.59
C HIS A 112 -11.65 10.82 14.01
N ILE A 113 -10.57 10.25 14.55
CA ILE A 113 -10.03 8.96 14.09
C ILE A 113 -10.25 7.86 15.13
N GLU A 114 -9.75 8.05 16.36
CA GLU A 114 -9.74 7.00 17.39
C GLU A 114 -11.13 6.74 17.98
N ASN A 115 -11.86 7.81 18.35
CA ASN A 115 -13.16 7.71 19.00
C ASN A 115 -14.36 7.86 18.05
N SER A 116 -14.13 7.97 16.75
CA SER A 116 -15.19 8.13 15.74
C SER A 116 -15.25 6.95 14.76
N PRO A 117 -15.59 5.73 15.23
CA PRO A 117 -15.56 4.52 14.40
C PRO A 117 -16.54 4.58 13.21
N TRP A 118 -17.68 5.27 13.36
CA TRP A 118 -18.67 5.39 12.28
C TRP A 118 -18.22 6.32 11.16
N GLU A 119 -17.56 7.44 11.50
CA GLU A 119 -16.99 8.37 10.53
C GLU A 119 -15.89 7.68 9.73
N ILE A 120 -14.98 6.98 10.40
CA ILE A 120 -13.90 6.25 9.74
C ILE A 120 -14.43 5.09 8.91
N ALA A 121 -15.42 4.32 9.41
CA ALA A 121 -16.04 3.27 8.63
C ALA A 121 -16.68 3.82 7.33
N PHE A 122 -17.35 4.97 7.41
CA PHE A 122 -17.92 5.63 6.24
C PHE A 122 -16.84 6.05 5.23
N TYR A 123 -15.77 6.72 5.67
CA TYR A 123 -14.71 7.13 4.76
C TYR A 123 -13.89 5.97 4.21
N THR A 124 -13.67 4.92 4.99
CA THR A 124 -13.06 3.68 4.50
C THR A 124 -13.96 3.02 3.45
N LEU A 125 -15.28 2.94 3.67
CA LEU A 125 -16.21 2.44 2.66
C LEU A 125 -16.19 3.28 1.38
N LEU A 126 -16.14 4.61 1.51
CA LEU A 126 -16.01 5.53 0.38
C LEU A 126 -14.70 5.27 -0.37
N PHE A 127 -13.58 5.16 0.34
CA PHE A 127 -12.27 4.86 -0.26
C PHE A 127 -12.28 3.51 -0.99
N VAL A 128 -12.84 2.47 -0.37
CA VAL A 128 -12.99 1.14 -0.99
C VAL A 128 -13.88 1.21 -2.23
N ALA A 129 -15.00 1.95 -2.18
CA ALA A 129 -15.90 2.11 -3.32
C ALA A 129 -15.21 2.80 -4.51
N VAL A 130 -14.41 3.84 -4.26
CA VAL A 130 -13.61 4.51 -5.29
C VAL A 130 -12.57 3.55 -5.89
N ASN A 131 -11.83 2.82 -5.05
CA ASN A 131 -10.86 1.83 -5.52
C ASN A 131 -11.54 0.74 -6.36
N GLN A 132 -12.68 0.22 -5.91
CA GLN A 132 -13.45 -0.78 -6.63
C GLN A 132 -13.93 -0.26 -7.99
N TRP A 133 -14.41 0.99 -8.06
CA TRP A 133 -14.83 1.60 -9.31
C TRP A 133 -13.69 1.71 -10.33
N ILE A 134 -12.47 2.02 -9.88
CA ILE A 134 -11.27 2.04 -10.74
C ILE A 134 -10.93 0.62 -11.19
N LEU A 135 -10.94 -0.36 -10.27
CA LEU A 135 -10.56 -1.74 -10.56
C LEU A 135 -11.51 -2.44 -11.55
N VAL A 136 -12.82 -2.18 -11.45
CA VAL A 136 -13.83 -2.76 -12.37
C VAL A 136 -13.61 -2.30 -13.82
N LYS A 137 -12.99 -1.14 -14.05
CA LYS A 137 -12.63 -0.65 -15.39
C LYS A 137 -11.38 -1.32 -15.98
N GLY A 138 -10.76 -2.24 -15.24
CA GLY A 138 -9.59 -3.01 -15.66
C GLY A 138 -8.31 -2.18 -15.73
N VAL A 139 -7.25 -2.81 -16.26
CA VAL A 139 -5.89 -2.24 -16.28
C VAL A 139 -5.81 -0.98 -17.14
N ILE A 140 -6.24 -1.07 -18.40
CA ILE A 140 -6.15 0.04 -19.37
C ILE A 140 -7.22 1.11 -19.10
N GLY A 141 -8.45 0.68 -18.76
CA GLY A 141 -9.58 1.58 -18.58
C GLY A 141 -9.67 2.24 -17.19
N GLY A 142 -9.01 1.67 -16.19
CA GLY A 142 -9.02 2.13 -14.81
C GLY A 142 -7.63 2.54 -14.33
N ILE A 143 -6.76 1.55 -14.08
CA ILE A 143 -5.47 1.76 -13.41
C ILE A 143 -4.57 2.72 -14.19
N GLU A 144 -4.40 2.50 -15.49
CA GLU A 144 -3.52 3.35 -16.33
C GLU A 144 -4.05 4.79 -16.44
N LYS A 145 -5.37 4.98 -16.40
CA LYS A 145 -5.97 6.33 -16.44
C LYS A 145 -5.87 7.05 -15.10
N ALA A 146 -5.94 6.33 -13.99
CA ALA A 146 -5.80 6.92 -12.66
C ALA A 146 -4.34 7.29 -12.34
N ALA A 147 -3.37 6.63 -12.98
CA ALA A 147 -1.95 6.86 -12.79
C ALA A 147 -1.33 7.88 -13.79
N LYS A 148 -2.12 8.35 -14.77
CA LYS A 148 -1.74 9.44 -15.69
C LYS A 148 -2.08 10.79 -15.09
#